data_AF-A0A9X1SH88-F1
#
_entry.id   AF-A0A9X1SH88-F1
#
_cell.length_a   1.000
_cell.length_b   1.000
_cell.length_c   1.000
_cell.angle_alpha   90.00
_cell.angle_beta   90.00
_cell.angle_gamma   90.00
#
_symmetry.space_group_name_H-M   'P 1'
#
loop_
_entity.id
_entity.type
_entity.pdbx_description
1 polymer ?
#
loop_
_entity_poly.entity_id
_entity_poly.type
_entity_poly.pdbx_seq_one_letter_code
_entity_poly.pdbx_strand_id
1 'polypeptide(L)'
;MPIEFACPVCSKRFKVDDKHVGRKTSCRSCGAAITIPDQGEAELSGDTTGGSTLYDHSNKERRDLGISIGDEGLIEAVSEHIEKHFGKVDNVFHELISTGVHVDVHVINPTTERPYYTLVTSGMSELPMTTPPGAEELAYAELVLCLPPDWKMSQDAFEDESNYWPIRWMKILARFPHDYETFFTISHTIPGGNPPEEFDASTPMGCWMFVAPFMFEEESFELQHDGHTVNFLYMLPLHLDEMEFKLKHGFDEAVDRIMESFEIRELIDMQRPSFMQLDWAPARRSKRQSIVASCPCGETFEAKTGDAGKSIPCPKCSQPVYVPCSTLAVTGNYPDGPAASNPAGVSLKLGRYVSLRPIEILWWGIPAVLFVLLGIMVHWSLFIPAVILFGIFALRWRKLHHHFKDGDSRPGVIVSLDPPLFASITDLDLGAGGGERLAVKVVPFFSKQIDGSPIKIGERIPTAAAYHEDSEKGDKATSWGDFEPIPVAYANGDPAAARYVISQIDDEEWKQLSEGLKQVPRPLKPGLYDVTL
;
A
#
# COMPACT_ATOMS: atom_id res chain seq x y z
N MET A 1 1.34 18.50 -38.05
CA MET A 1 0.91 17.08 -37.94
C MET A 1 -0.47 17.04 -37.31
N PRO A 2 -1.40 16.17 -37.73
CA PRO A 2 -2.72 16.12 -37.11
C PRO A 2 -2.62 15.67 -35.65
N ILE A 3 -3.20 16.45 -34.75
CA ILE A 3 -3.25 16.22 -33.31
C ILE A 3 -4.44 15.31 -32.99
N GLU A 4 -4.20 14.30 -32.16
CA GLU A 4 -5.23 13.43 -31.62
C GLU A 4 -5.45 13.77 -30.14
N PHE A 5 -6.70 14.03 -29.77
CA PHE A 5 -7.09 14.32 -28.39
C PHE A 5 -8.50 13.81 -28.13
N ALA A 6 -8.83 13.54 -26.88
CA ALA A 6 -10.18 13.19 -26.47
C ALA A 6 -10.95 14.44 -26.01
N CYS A 7 -12.26 14.50 -26.27
CA CYS A 7 -13.10 15.50 -25.62
C CYS A 7 -13.02 15.30 -24.10
N PRO A 8 -12.70 16.34 -23.31
CA PRO A 8 -12.56 16.21 -21.86
C PRO A 8 -13.87 15.78 -21.19
N VAL A 9 -15.04 16.06 -21.79
CA VAL A 9 -16.35 15.75 -21.21
C VAL A 9 -16.86 14.35 -21.55
N CYS A 10 -16.56 13.82 -22.73
CA CYS A 10 -17.19 12.57 -23.20
C CYS A 10 -16.21 11.53 -23.75
N SER A 11 -14.91 11.80 -23.62
CA SER A 11 -13.78 10.93 -23.99
C SER A 11 -13.77 10.47 -25.46
N LYS A 12 -14.61 11.07 -26.31
CA LYS A 12 -14.65 10.81 -27.75
C LYS A 12 -13.37 11.35 -28.36
N ARG A 13 -12.63 10.53 -29.10
CA ARG A 13 -11.39 10.94 -29.75
C ARG A 13 -11.65 11.74 -31.03
N PHE A 14 -10.90 12.82 -31.20
CA PHE A 14 -10.91 13.70 -32.35
C PHE A 14 -9.50 13.76 -32.93
N LYS A 15 -9.44 13.79 -34.26
CA LYS A 15 -8.20 14.04 -35.01
C LYS A 15 -8.37 15.35 -35.76
N VAL A 16 -7.56 16.34 -35.41
CA VAL A 16 -7.69 17.70 -35.95
C VAL A 16 -6.32 18.18 -36.44
N ASP A 17 -6.32 18.94 -37.54
CA ASP A 17 -5.12 19.57 -38.09
C ASP A 17 -4.54 20.58 -37.09
N ASP A 18 -3.22 20.61 -36.95
CA ASP A 18 -2.47 21.45 -36.00
C ASP A 18 -2.73 22.95 -36.20
N LYS A 19 -3.15 23.39 -37.38
CA LYS A 19 -3.56 24.80 -37.60
C LYS A 19 -4.77 25.25 -36.78
N HIS A 20 -5.45 24.32 -36.12
CA HIS A 20 -6.62 24.57 -35.29
C HIS A 20 -6.32 24.53 -33.79
N VAL A 21 -5.07 24.29 -33.38
CA VAL A 21 -4.60 24.41 -32.00
C VAL A 21 -5.02 25.75 -31.39
N GLY A 22 -5.43 25.72 -30.12
CA GLY A 22 -5.86 26.89 -29.35
C GLY A 22 -7.25 27.44 -29.73
N ARG A 23 -7.88 26.94 -30.80
CA ARG A 23 -9.23 27.38 -31.20
C ARG A 23 -10.29 26.68 -30.34
N LYS A 24 -11.23 27.47 -29.82
CA LYS A 24 -12.47 26.95 -29.20
C LYS A 24 -13.39 26.39 -30.29
N THR A 25 -13.92 25.20 -30.05
CA THR A 25 -14.91 24.53 -30.88
C THR A 25 -15.91 23.77 -30.01
N SER A 26 -16.96 23.21 -30.59
CA SER A 26 -17.90 22.36 -29.87
C SER A 26 -17.63 20.89 -30.17
N CYS A 27 -17.64 20.05 -29.13
CA CYS A 27 -17.54 18.62 -29.25
C CYS A 27 -18.72 18.11 -30.09
N ARG A 28 -18.44 17.43 -31.21
CA ARG A 28 -19.49 16.92 -32.09
C ARG A 28 -20.30 15.76 -31.49
N SER A 29 -19.87 15.23 -30.34
CA SER A 29 -20.53 14.11 -29.67
C SER A 29 -21.41 14.55 -28.49
N CYS A 30 -20.91 15.44 -27.62
CA CYS A 30 -21.65 15.88 -26.42
C CYS A 30 -22.01 17.38 -26.42
N GLY A 31 -21.59 18.15 -27.43
CA GLY A 31 -21.88 19.58 -27.54
C GLY A 31 -21.01 20.49 -26.65
N ALA A 32 -20.22 19.92 -25.73
CA ALA A 32 -19.35 20.68 -24.83
C ALA A 32 -18.39 21.61 -25.59
N ALA A 33 -18.15 22.81 -25.04
CA ALA A 33 -17.11 23.69 -25.54
C ALA A 33 -15.75 23.06 -25.25
N ILE A 34 -14.97 22.77 -26.29
CA ILE A 34 -13.64 22.18 -26.21
C ILE A 34 -12.64 23.12 -26.87
N THR A 35 -11.49 23.32 -26.25
CA THR A 35 -10.37 23.97 -26.92
C THR A 35 -9.48 22.89 -27.50
N ILE A 36 -9.08 23.02 -28.76
CA ILE A 36 -8.14 22.07 -29.36
C ILE A 36 -6.80 22.26 -28.62
N PRO A 37 -6.34 21.24 -27.85
CA PRO A 37 -5.16 21.38 -27.01
C PRO A 37 -3.96 21.65 -27.90
N ASP A 38 -3.12 22.60 -27.49
CA ASP A 38 -1.75 22.61 -27.97
C ASP A 38 -1.09 21.38 -27.37
N GLN A 39 -0.48 20.54 -28.19
CA GLN A 39 0.46 19.56 -27.66
C GLN A 39 1.76 20.31 -27.40
N GLY A 40 1.69 21.27 -26.48
CA GLY A 40 2.86 21.81 -25.82
C GLY A 40 3.40 20.68 -24.98
N GLU A 41 4.21 19.80 -25.58
CA GLU A 41 5.12 18.96 -24.83
C GLU A 41 5.91 19.93 -23.94
N ALA A 42 5.70 19.86 -22.62
CA ALA A 42 6.59 20.53 -21.69
C ALA A 42 8.02 20.09 -22.05
N GLU A 43 8.90 21.06 -22.30
CA GLU A 43 10.25 20.74 -22.77
C GLU A 43 10.92 19.84 -21.73
N LEU A 44 11.23 18.62 -22.16
CA LEU A 44 11.93 17.65 -21.32
C LEU A 44 13.36 18.14 -21.14
N SER A 45 13.70 18.58 -19.93
CA SER A 45 15.06 18.98 -19.58
C SER A 45 15.96 17.78 -19.26
N GLY A 46 15.37 16.60 -19.09
CA GLY A 46 16.07 15.32 -18.94
C GLY A 46 15.36 14.35 -18.00
N ASP A 47 16.02 13.23 -17.72
CA ASP A 47 15.62 12.28 -16.67
C ASP A 47 16.67 12.29 -15.54
N THR A 48 16.21 12.13 -14.31
CA THR A 48 17.09 12.00 -13.15
C THR A 48 17.56 10.57 -12.93
N THR A 49 18.62 10.35 -12.15
CA THR A 49 19.09 8.99 -11.82
C THR A 49 18.07 8.19 -11.02
N GLY A 50 17.17 8.86 -10.29
CA GLY A 50 16.03 8.26 -9.60
C GLY A 50 14.81 8.00 -10.52
N GLY A 51 14.93 8.24 -11.83
CA GLY A 51 13.88 7.97 -12.82
C GLY A 51 12.76 9.03 -12.86
N SER A 52 12.97 10.23 -12.31
CA SER A 52 12.02 11.34 -12.46
C SER A 52 12.26 12.08 -13.78
N THR A 53 11.19 12.34 -14.52
CA THR A 53 11.22 13.21 -15.70
C THR A 53 11.18 14.68 -15.28
N LEU A 54 12.07 15.51 -15.85
CA LEU A 54 12.14 16.94 -15.54
C LEU A 54 11.45 17.76 -16.63
N TYR A 55 10.44 18.53 -16.23
CA TYR A 55 9.71 19.46 -17.10
C TYR A 55 10.23 20.89 -16.90
N ASP A 56 10.63 21.55 -17.98
CA ASP A 56 11.00 22.97 -17.95
C ASP A 56 9.85 23.85 -18.47
N HIS A 57 9.42 24.77 -17.62
CA HIS A 57 8.35 25.75 -17.91
C HIS A 57 8.86 27.19 -17.98
N SER A 58 10.18 27.41 -17.84
CA SER A 58 10.79 28.75 -17.73
C SER A 58 10.60 29.63 -18.98
N ASN A 59 10.46 29.00 -20.15
CA ASN A 59 10.30 29.69 -21.43
C ASN A 59 8.83 29.82 -21.89
N LYS A 60 7.87 29.39 -21.06
CA LYS A 60 6.46 29.34 -21.45
C LYS A 60 5.72 30.60 -20.99
N GLU A 61 5.03 31.26 -21.91
CA GLU A 61 4.18 32.41 -21.57
C GLU A 61 2.90 31.95 -20.87
N ARG A 62 2.54 32.64 -19.78
CA ARG A 62 1.32 32.37 -19.03
C ARG A 62 0.09 32.55 -19.91
N ARG A 63 -0.79 31.55 -19.96
CA ARG A 63 -2.01 31.59 -20.74
C ARG A 63 -3.07 32.51 -20.12
N ASP A 64 -3.69 33.37 -20.93
CA ASP A 64 -4.90 34.09 -20.55
C ASP A 64 -6.13 33.19 -20.81
N LEU A 65 -6.65 32.61 -19.72
CA LEU A 65 -7.79 31.70 -19.74
C LEU A 65 -9.15 32.42 -19.67
N GLY A 66 -9.16 33.74 -19.47
CA GLY A 66 -10.38 34.52 -19.24
C GLY A 66 -10.98 34.31 -17.85
N ILE A 67 -12.25 34.68 -17.68
CA ILE A 67 -13.00 34.57 -16.41
C ILE A 67 -13.73 33.20 -16.40
N SER A 68 -13.50 32.38 -15.36
CA SER A 68 -14.30 31.17 -15.10
C SER A 68 -15.72 31.57 -14.70
N ILE A 69 -16.71 30.84 -15.20
CA ILE A 69 -18.12 31.00 -14.81
C ILE A 69 -18.44 30.10 -13.59
N GLY A 70 -17.51 29.21 -13.19
CA GLY A 70 -17.70 28.22 -12.13
C GLY A 70 -18.61 27.07 -12.59
N ASP A 71 -18.35 25.87 -12.08
CA ASP A 71 -19.31 24.76 -12.13
C ASP A 71 -19.91 24.59 -10.73
N GLU A 72 -21.10 25.15 -10.51
CA GLU A 72 -21.76 25.14 -9.20
C GLU A 72 -21.93 23.72 -8.65
N GLY A 73 -22.20 22.72 -9.51
CA GLY A 73 -22.40 21.34 -9.10
C GLY A 73 -21.10 20.67 -8.65
N LEU A 74 -20.00 20.95 -9.35
CA LEU A 74 -18.67 20.47 -8.96
C LEU A 74 -18.20 21.13 -7.66
N ILE A 75 -18.38 22.45 -7.54
CA ILE A 75 -18.02 23.21 -6.33
C ILE A 75 -18.76 22.66 -5.10
N GLU A 76 -20.06 22.39 -5.25
CA GLU A 76 -20.87 21.78 -4.18
C GLU A 76 -20.38 20.37 -3.84
N ALA A 77 -20.14 19.51 -4.85
CA ALA A 77 -19.66 18.15 -4.62
C ALA A 77 -18.27 18.11 -3.95
N VAL A 78 -17.35 18.99 -4.35
CA VAL A 78 -16.03 19.15 -3.71
C VAL A 78 -16.21 19.62 -2.27
N SER A 79 -17.08 20.61 -2.03
CA SER A 79 -17.34 21.11 -0.67
C SER A 79 -17.93 20.04 0.26
N GLU A 80 -18.89 19.24 -0.23
CA GLU A 80 -19.46 18.11 0.51
C GLU A 80 -18.42 17.03 0.80
N HIS A 81 -17.55 16.73 -0.17
CA HIS A 81 -16.45 15.79 0.02
C HIS A 81 -15.46 16.28 1.08
N ILE A 82 -15.13 17.58 1.06
CA ILE A 82 -14.29 18.23 2.08
C ILE A 82 -14.91 18.06 3.47
N GLU A 83 -16.17 18.44 3.64
CA GLU A 83 -16.84 18.36 4.95
C GLU A 83 -16.96 16.93 5.49
N LYS A 84 -17.21 15.98 4.58
CA LYS A 84 -17.37 14.56 4.93
C LYS A 84 -16.05 13.92 5.38
N HIS A 85 -14.96 14.20 4.69
CA HIS A 85 -13.71 13.44 4.82
C HIS A 85 -12.59 14.17 5.56
N PHE A 86 -12.46 15.49 5.37
CA PHE A 86 -11.40 16.29 5.99
C PHE A 86 -11.90 16.97 7.28
N GLY A 87 -13.17 17.38 7.29
CA GLY A 87 -13.87 17.91 8.45
C GLY A 87 -14.69 19.16 8.14
N LYS A 88 -15.48 19.59 9.12
CA LYS A 88 -16.35 20.76 8.99
C LYS A 88 -15.54 22.00 8.58
N VAL A 89 -16.00 22.70 7.55
CA VAL A 89 -15.37 23.95 7.10
C VAL A 89 -15.75 25.08 8.05
N ASP A 90 -14.74 25.75 8.60
CA ASP A 90 -14.90 26.87 9.53
C ASP A 90 -14.85 28.22 8.81
N ASN A 91 -14.04 28.32 7.76
CA ASN A 91 -13.86 29.53 6.98
C ASN A 91 -13.49 29.20 5.53
N VAL A 92 -13.71 30.13 4.61
CA VAL A 92 -13.26 30.03 3.21
C VAL A 92 -12.53 31.29 2.84
N PHE A 93 -11.28 31.16 2.39
CA PHE A 93 -10.56 32.28 1.82
C PHE A 93 -10.87 32.41 0.34
N HIS A 94 -11.84 33.26 0.06
CA HIS A 94 -12.18 33.62 -1.31
C HIS A 94 -11.05 34.41 -1.96
N GLU A 95 -10.80 34.12 -3.23
CA GLU A 95 -9.88 34.94 -3.99
C GLU A 95 -10.51 36.24 -4.49
N LEU A 96 -9.79 37.34 -4.30
CA LEU A 96 -10.25 38.69 -4.66
C LEU A 96 -10.27 38.94 -6.19
N ILE A 97 -9.42 38.26 -6.96
CA ILE A 97 -9.33 38.42 -8.43
C ILE A 97 -9.05 37.06 -9.07
N SER A 98 -10.07 36.48 -9.71
CA SER A 98 -9.97 35.18 -10.38
C SER A 98 -9.62 35.36 -11.85
N THR A 99 -8.41 34.92 -12.21
CA THR A 99 -7.99 34.76 -13.61
C THR A 99 -7.82 33.27 -13.89
N GLY A 100 -8.55 32.74 -14.87
CA GLY A 100 -8.56 31.33 -15.25
C GLY A 100 -9.50 30.46 -14.41
N VAL A 101 -9.13 30.14 -13.18
CA VAL A 101 -9.91 29.31 -12.22
C VAL A 101 -10.19 30.10 -10.94
N HIS A 102 -11.39 29.92 -10.36
CA HIS A 102 -11.78 30.54 -9.08
C HIS A 102 -11.25 29.71 -7.92
N VAL A 103 -10.02 29.97 -7.47
CA VAL A 103 -9.38 29.14 -6.43
C VAL A 103 -9.76 29.68 -5.05
N ASP A 104 -10.68 28.99 -4.42
CA ASP A 104 -11.02 29.17 -3.01
C ASP A 104 -10.20 28.20 -2.15
N VAL A 105 -9.94 28.60 -0.90
CA VAL A 105 -9.27 27.73 0.09
C VAL A 105 -10.20 27.53 1.27
N HIS A 106 -10.71 26.31 1.41
CA HIS A 106 -11.51 25.88 2.55
C HIS A 106 -10.60 25.65 3.75
N VAL A 107 -11.00 26.16 4.91
CA VAL A 107 -10.24 26.09 6.16
C VAL A 107 -11.01 25.27 7.18
N ILE A 108 -10.37 24.22 7.66
CA ILE A 108 -10.86 23.39 8.78
C ILE A 108 -9.94 23.65 9.96
N ASN A 109 -10.53 24.07 11.09
CA ASN A 109 -9.77 24.39 12.30
C ASN A 109 -9.20 23.13 12.98
N PRO A 110 -8.08 23.26 13.71
CA PRO A 110 -7.55 22.20 14.54
C PRO A 110 -8.58 21.69 15.56
N THR A 111 -8.57 20.39 15.79
CA THR A 111 -9.31 19.73 16.87
C THR A 111 -8.35 19.03 17.82
N THR A 112 -8.85 18.47 18.92
CA THR A 112 -8.04 17.65 19.83
C THR A 112 -7.51 16.38 19.18
N GLU A 113 -8.24 15.82 18.21
CA GLU A 113 -7.85 14.59 17.49
C GLU A 113 -6.98 14.90 16.27
N ARG A 114 -7.18 16.06 15.64
CA ARG A 114 -6.38 16.57 14.52
C ARG A 114 -5.82 17.95 14.88
N PRO A 115 -4.70 18.03 15.61
CA PRO A 115 -4.17 19.28 16.13
C PRO A 115 -3.38 20.04 15.03
N TYR A 116 -4.03 20.34 13.91
CA TYR A 116 -3.49 21.08 12.78
C TYR A 116 -4.62 21.66 11.92
N TYR A 117 -4.36 22.77 11.24
CA TYR A 117 -5.28 23.29 10.22
C TYR A 117 -5.27 22.35 9.03
N THR A 118 -6.42 22.14 8.40
CA THR A 118 -6.50 21.50 7.09
C THR A 118 -7.06 22.51 6.09
N LEU A 119 -6.29 22.74 5.04
CA LEU A 119 -6.60 23.64 3.94
C LEU A 119 -6.84 22.81 2.69
N VAL A 120 -7.96 23.04 2.00
CA VAL A 120 -8.27 22.33 0.76
C VAL A 120 -8.69 23.33 -0.30
N THR A 121 -8.12 23.25 -1.49
CA THR A 121 -8.58 24.10 -2.60
C THR A 121 -9.94 23.62 -3.10
N SER A 122 -10.71 24.57 -3.62
CA SER A 122 -11.84 24.31 -4.50
C SER A 122 -11.72 25.23 -5.69
N GLY A 123 -11.91 24.69 -6.88
CA GLY A 123 -11.86 25.43 -8.14
C GLY A 123 -10.67 25.07 -9.03
N MET A 124 -9.65 24.39 -8.52
CA MET A 124 -8.56 23.85 -9.36
C MET A 124 -9.12 22.84 -10.37
N SER A 125 -10.12 22.04 -9.96
CA SER A 125 -10.79 21.05 -10.80
C SER A 125 -11.88 21.62 -11.73
N GLU A 126 -12.15 22.93 -11.73
CA GLU A 126 -13.12 23.52 -12.69
C GLU A 126 -12.70 23.35 -14.16
N LEU A 127 -11.40 23.23 -14.39
CA LEU A 127 -10.83 22.96 -15.71
C LEU A 127 -9.95 21.71 -15.64
N PRO A 128 -9.92 20.90 -16.71
CA PRO A 128 -8.98 19.79 -16.78
C PRO A 128 -7.54 20.31 -16.93
N MET A 129 -6.63 19.74 -16.16
CA MET A 129 -5.19 19.82 -16.36
C MET A 129 -4.77 19.19 -17.69
N THR A 130 -3.56 19.50 -18.16
CA THR A 130 -3.03 18.94 -19.41
C THR A 130 -2.26 17.65 -19.12
N THR A 131 -2.96 16.51 -19.16
CA THR A 131 -2.37 15.20 -18.93
C THR A 131 -1.85 14.55 -20.23
N PRO A 132 -0.83 13.66 -20.13
CA PRO A 132 -0.40 12.87 -21.28
C PRO A 132 -1.49 11.86 -21.69
N PRO A 133 -1.49 11.40 -22.96
CA PRO A 133 -2.46 10.41 -23.42
C PRO A 133 -2.43 9.13 -22.56
N GLY A 134 -3.60 8.66 -22.11
CA GLY A 134 -3.73 7.49 -21.25
C GLY A 134 -3.64 7.76 -19.74
N ALA A 135 -3.57 9.04 -19.33
CA ALA A 135 -3.62 9.49 -17.94
C ALA A 135 -4.79 10.47 -17.71
N GLU A 136 -5.90 10.30 -18.45
CA GLU A 136 -7.07 11.19 -18.40
C GLU A 136 -7.77 11.18 -17.02
N GLU A 137 -7.59 10.13 -16.22
CA GLU A 137 -8.06 10.03 -14.83
C GLU A 137 -7.37 11.02 -13.87
N LEU A 138 -6.21 11.56 -14.27
CA LEU A 138 -5.46 12.56 -13.52
C LEU A 138 -5.81 14.00 -13.95
N ALA A 139 -6.78 14.18 -14.84
CA ALA A 139 -7.07 15.49 -15.43
C ALA A 139 -7.66 16.48 -14.42
N TYR A 140 -8.19 16.02 -13.29
CA TYR A 140 -8.82 16.88 -12.29
C TYR A 140 -8.19 16.63 -10.93
N ALA A 141 -7.84 17.70 -10.23
CA ALA A 141 -7.25 17.62 -8.91
C ALA A 141 -7.63 18.83 -8.05
N GLU A 142 -7.58 18.64 -6.74
CA GLU A 142 -7.57 19.68 -5.71
C GLU A 142 -6.36 19.47 -4.79
N LEU A 143 -5.87 20.54 -4.16
CA LEU A 143 -4.70 20.51 -3.30
C LEU A 143 -5.12 20.51 -1.83
N VAL A 144 -4.45 19.67 -1.04
CA VAL A 144 -4.60 19.59 0.42
C VAL A 144 -3.31 20.04 1.07
N LEU A 145 -3.39 20.91 2.07
CA LEU A 145 -2.25 21.35 2.88
C LEU A 145 -2.64 21.31 4.36
N CYS A 146 -1.75 20.81 5.21
CA CYS A 146 -1.93 20.92 6.65
C CYS A 146 -0.89 21.87 7.25
N LEU A 147 -1.33 22.74 8.15
CA LEU A 147 -0.47 23.71 8.85
C LEU A 147 -0.50 23.45 10.36
N PRO A 148 0.60 23.75 11.09
CA PRO A 148 0.63 23.64 12.54
C PRO A 148 -0.52 24.41 13.22
N PRO A 149 -1.01 23.96 14.37
CA PRO A 149 -2.20 24.54 15.02
C PRO A 149 -1.96 25.95 15.57
N ASP A 150 -0.71 26.37 15.69
CA ASP A 150 -0.28 27.70 16.10
C ASP A 150 0.02 28.64 14.92
N TRP A 151 -0.22 28.19 13.67
CA TRP A 151 -0.10 29.06 12.49
C TRP A 151 -1.09 30.23 12.58
N LYS A 152 -0.64 31.43 12.21
CA LYS A 152 -1.48 32.64 12.30
C LYS A 152 -2.40 32.73 11.08
N MET A 153 -3.70 32.48 11.30
CA MET A 153 -4.71 32.36 10.24
C MET A 153 -5.67 33.57 10.13
N SER A 154 -5.41 34.67 10.85
CA SER A 154 -6.26 35.87 10.77
C SER A 154 -5.90 36.74 9.56
N GLN A 155 -6.88 37.50 9.05
CA GLN A 155 -6.68 38.41 7.93
C GLN A 155 -5.58 39.46 8.21
N ASP A 156 -5.56 40.04 9.41
CA ASP A 156 -4.51 40.97 9.84
C ASP A 156 -3.12 40.31 9.88
N ALA A 157 -3.03 39.02 10.21
CA ALA A 157 -1.75 38.31 10.25
C ALA A 157 -1.19 38.04 8.85
N PHE A 158 -2.05 37.95 7.84
CA PHE A 158 -1.63 37.76 6.44
C PHE A 158 -1.09 39.03 5.78
N GLU A 159 -1.13 40.19 6.44
CA GLU A 159 -0.36 41.36 5.99
C GLU A 159 1.16 41.11 6.06
N ASP A 160 1.57 40.17 6.91
CA ASP A 160 2.94 39.67 7.01
C ASP A 160 3.08 38.41 6.16
N GLU A 161 3.93 38.49 5.13
CA GLU A 161 4.15 37.42 4.15
C GLU A 161 4.62 36.11 4.80
N SER A 162 5.33 36.18 5.93
CA SER A 162 5.77 34.98 6.67
C SER A 162 4.61 34.09 7.13
N ASN A 163 3.39 34.64 7.23
CA ASN A 163 2.17 33.90 7.58
C ASN A 163 1.32 33.55 6.35
N TYR A 164 1.46 34.29 5.24
CA TYR A 164 0.61 34.17 4.04
C TYR A 164 1.19 33.26 2.94
N TRP A 165 2.51 33.10 2.90
CA TRP A 165 3.17 32.36 1.83
C TRP A 165 2.60 30.96 1.55
N PRO A 166 2.15 30.13 2.53
CA PRO A 166 1.63 28.80 2.20
C PRO A 166 0.33 28.89 1.40
N ILE A 167 -0.56 29.81 1.79
CA ILE A 167 -1.85 30.05 1.11
C ILE A 167 -1.60 30.64 -0.28
N ARG A 168 -0.63 31.56 -0.39
CA ARG A 168 -0.18 32.08 -1.69
C ARG A 168 0.30 30.95 -2.60
N TRP A 169 1.11 30.02 -2.09
CA TRP A 169 1.60 28.87 -2.86
C TRP A 169 0.49 27.92 -3.27
N MET A 170 -0.48 27.62 -2.41
CA MET A 170 -1.67 26.84 -2.82
C MET A 170 -2.37 27.46 -4.03
N LYS A 171 -2.57 28.79 -4.03
CA LYS A 171 -3.18 29.52 -5.14
C LYS A 171 -2.32 29.54 -6.41
N ILE A 172 -1.00 29.65 -6.26
CA ILE A 172 -0.07 29.56 -7.40
C ILE A 172 -0.16 28.16 -8.04
N LEU A 173 -0.06 27.11 -7.22
CA LEU A 173 -0.03 25.73 -7.69
C LEU A 173 -1.37 25.28 -8.25
N ALA A 174 -2.49 25.71 -7.68
CA ALA A 174 -3.81 25.42 -8.25
C ALA A 174 -4.00 25.96 -9.67
N ARG A 175 -3.27 27.03 -10.05
CA ARG A 175 -3.26 27.57 -11.40
C ARG A 175 -2.19 27.00 -12.31
N PHE A 176 -1.10 26.51 -11.72
CA PHE A 176 0.11 26.16 -12.46
C PHE A 176 -0.15 25.17 -13.60
N PRO A 177 -0.92 24.08 -13.43
CA PRO A 177 -1.29 23.18 -14.52
C PRO A 177 -2.01 23.86 -15.69
N HIS A 178 -2.81 24.89 -15.41
CA HIS A 178 -3.60 25.61 -16.41
C HIS A 178 -2.78 26.69 -17.12
N ASP A 179 -1.96 27.41 -16.36
CA ASP A 179 -1.11 28.48 -16.83
C ASP A 179 0.02 27.96 -17.74
N TYR A 180 0.56 26.78 -17.42
CA TYR A 180 1.72 26.17 -18.09
C TYR A 180 1.38 24.92 -18.90
N GLU A 181 0.09 24.59 -19.05
CA GLU A 181 -0.42 23.39 -19.74
C GLU A 181 0.35 22.13 -19.32
N THR A 182 0.28 21.84 -18.03
CA THR A 182 0.88 20.65 -17.41
C THR A 182 -0.15 19.99 -16.49
N PHE A 183 0.28 19.02 -15.69
CA PHE A 183 -0.57 18.35 -14.71
C PHE A 183 0.22 18.02 -13.44
N PHE A 184 -0.51 17.87 -12.34
CA PHE A 184 0.03 17.34 -11.10
C PHE A 184 -0.50 15.93 -10.85
N THR A 185 0.37 15.10 -10.28
CA THR A 185 0.03 13.79 -9.76
C THR A 185 1.02 13.42 -8.65
N ILE A 186 0.75 12.33 -7.97
CA ILE A 186 1.62 11.77 -6.93
C ILE A 186 3.05 11.64 -7.48
N SER A 187 4.04 11.96 -6.64
CA SER A 187 5.49 11.99 -6.92
C SER A 187 6.03 13.22 -7.66
N HIS A 188 5.18 14.10 -8.18
CA HIS A 188 5.64 15.37 -8.76
C HIS A 188 6.20 16.28 -7.67
N THR A 189 7.25 17.03 -8.03
CA THR A 189 7.93 17.99 -7.14
C THR A 189 8.04 19.36 -7.82
N ILE A 190 7.72 20.44 -7.11
CA ILE A 190 7.79 21.82 -7.60
C ILE A 190 8.67 22.65 -6.66
N PRO A 191 9.89 23.06 -7.10
CA PRO A 191 10.74 23.92 -6.30
C PRO A 191 10.21 25.36 -6.22
N GLY A 192 10.66 26.12 -5.21
CA GLY A 192 10.28 27.52 -5.00
C GLY A 192 10.72 28.50 -6.08
N GLY A 193 11.61 28.09 -6.98
CA GLY A 193 12.12 28.91 -8.07
C GLY A 193 12.95 28.11 -9.07
N ASN A 194 13.50 28.81 -10.07
CA ASN A 194 14.52 28.30 -10.97
C ASN A 194 15.66 29.33 -11.08
N PRO A 195 16.78 29.16 -10.37
CA PRO A 195 17.17 27.96 -9.62
C PRO A 195 16.31 27.71 -8.36
N PRO A 196 16.27 26.46 -7.83
CA PRO A 196 15.53 26.14 -6.61
C PRO A 196 15.97 26.98 -5.41
N GLU A 197 14.99 27.54 -4.70
CA GLU A 197 15.18 28.39 -3.52
C GLU A 197 14.09 28.13 -2.47
N GLU A 198 14.33 28.59 -1.24
CA GLU A 198 13.37 28.55 -0.13
C GLU A 198 12.12 29.40 -0.44
N PHE A 199 10.96 29.00 0.06
CA PHE A 199 9.68 29.64 -0.26
C PHE A 199 9.51 31.03 0.35
N ASP A 200 10.11 31.25 1.51
CA ASP A 200 10.17 32.51 2.24
C ASP A 200 11.36 32.47 3.21
N ALA A 201 11.94 33.63 3.54
CA ALA A 201 13.03 33.72 4.51
C ALA A 201 12.64 33.22 5.92
N SER A 202 11.34 33.07 6.21
CA SER A 202 10.82 32.54 7.46
C SER A 202 10.81 31.02 7.54
N THR A 203 11.12 30.26 6.48
CA THR A 203 11.05 28.79 6.47
C THR A 203 12.23 28.17 5.72
N PRO A 204 12.77 27.03 6.19
CA PRO A 204 13.77 26.28 5.44
C PRO A 204 13.19 25.45 4.27
N MET A 205 11.87 25.45 4.09
CA MET A 205 11.20 24.68 3.03
C MET A 205 11.37 25.37 1.67
N GLY A 206 11.67 24.60 0.63
CA GLY A 206 11.92 25.14 -0.72
C GLY A 206 11.38 24.29 -1.87
N CYS A 207 10.67 23.21 -1.58
CA CYS A 207 10.03 22.39 -2.60
C CYS A 207 8.71 21.80 -2.09
N TRP A 208 7.71 21.72 -2.96
CA TRP A 208 6.48 20.98 -2.71
C TRP A 208 6.58 19.61 -3.38
N MET A 209 6.22 18.55 -2.68
CA MET A 209 6.01 17.22 -3.27
C MET A 209 4.54 16.84 -3.14
N PHE A 210 3.94 16.32 -4.21
CA PHE A 210 2.57 15.84 -4.17
C PHE A 210 2.52 14.36 -3.79
N VAL A 211 1.74 14.05 -2.76
CA VAL A 211 1.51 12.69 -2.25
C VAL A 211 0.01 12.47 -2.00
N ALA A 212 -0.42 11.21 -1.81
CA ALA A 212 -1.77 10.96 -1.32
C ALA A 212 -1.92 11.54 0.11
N PRO A 213 -3.10 12.03 0.51
CA PRO A 213 -3.32 12.60 1.85
C PRO A 213 -3.44 11.48 2.90
N PHE A 214 -2.37 10.69 3.08
CA PHE A 214 -2.29 9.49 3.94
C PHE A 214 -2.60 9.74 5.43
N MET A 215 -2.69 11.01 5.84
CA MET A 215 -3.16 11.41 7.18
C MET A 215 -4.68 11.32 7.33
N PHE A 216 -5.39 11.05 6.23
CA PHE A 216 -6.84 10.91 6.13
C PHE A 216 -7.19 9.52 5.56
N GLU A 217 -8.47 9.16 5.63
CA GLU A 217 -9.00 7.90 5.11
C GLU A 217 -8.87 7.81 3.57
N GLU A 218 -8.69 6.60 3.02
CA GLU A 218 -8.45 6.40 1.58
C GLU A 218 -9.61 6.94 0.72
N GLU A 219 -10.84 6.91 1.24
CA GLU A 219 -12.01 7.48 0.59
C GLU A 219 -11.92 9.01 0.39
N SER A 220 -11.04 9.70 1.11
CA SER A 220 -10.80 11.13 0.95
C SER A 220 -9.99 11.46 -0.31
N PHE A 221 -9.30 10.47 -0.91
CA PHE A 221 -8.28 10.71 -1.93
C PHE A 221 -8.89 11.06 -3.29
N GLU A 222 -10.13 10.63 -3.53
CA GLU A 222 -10.79 10.75 -4.83
C GLU A 222 -12.28 11.07 -4.67
N LEU A 223 -12.78 11.98 -5.51
CA LEU A 223 -14.21 12.26 -5.68
C LEU A 223 -14.62 11.93 -7.12
N GLN A 224 -15.70 11.15 -7.28
CA GLN A 224 -16.32 10.92 -8.58
C GLN A 224 -17.41 11.97 -8.84
N HIS A 225 -17.28 12.73 -9.92
CA HIS A 225 -18.26 13.75 -10.32
C HIS A 225 -18.41 13.77 -11.84
N ASP A 226 -19.64 13.65 -12.34
CA ASP A 226 -19.99 13.70 -13.78
C ASP A 226 -19.14 12.82 -14.71
N GLY A 227 -18.68 11.67 -14.20
CA GLY A 227 -17.87 10.71 -14.95
C GLY A 227 -16.37 11.02 -14.95
N HIS A 228 -15.93 11.98 -14.14
CA HIS A 228 -14.54 12.34 -13.89
C HIS A 228 -14.14 12.04 -12.45
N THR A 229 -12.85 11.79 -12.26
CA THR A 229 -12.25 11.61 -10.93
C THR A 229 -11.47 12.88 -10.58
N VAL A 230 -11.85 13.51 -9.47
CA VAL A 230 -11.11 14.62 -8.86
C VAL A 230 -10.17 14.04 -7.81
N ASN A 231 -8.87 14.19 -8.03
CA ASN A 231 -7.81 13.67 -7.16
C ASN A 231 -7.41 14.70 -6.11
N PHE A 232 -7.40 14.33 -4.83
CA PHE A 232 -6.92 15.19 -3.76
C PHE A 232 -5.43 14.95 -3.53
N LEU A 233 -4.59 15.94 -3.82
CA LEU A 233 -3.13 15.85 -3.74
C LEU A 233 -2.63 16.62 -2.51
N TYR A 234 -2.01 15.91 -1.58
CA TYR A 234 -1.38 16.54 -0.42
C TYR A 234 -0.06 17.22 -0.81
N MET A 235 0.04 18.51 -0.49
CA MET A 235 1.24 19.34 -0.63
C MET A 235 2.18 19.11 0.55
N LEU A 236 3.13 18.19 0.38
CA LEU A 236 4.15 17.91 1.39
C LEU A 236 5.35 18.86 1.20
N PRO A 237 5.70 19.70 2.19
CA PRO A 237 6.86 20.59 2.10
C PRO A 237 8.16 19.80 2.28
N LEU A 238 9.13 20.06 1.41
CA LEU A 238 10.47 19.48 1.42
C LEU A 238 11.53 20.58 1.54
N HIS A 239 12.63 20.23 2.20
CA HIS A 239 13.90 20.95 2.05
C HIS A 239 14.47 20.71 0.65
N LEU A 240 15.32 21.62 0.19
CA LEU A 240 15.97 21.47 -1.13
C LEU A 240 16.85 20.22 -1.21
N ASP A 241 17.52 19.84 -0.12
CA ASP A 241 18.35 18.63 -0.06
C ASP A 241 17.52 17.33 -0.04
N GLU A 242 16.30 17.35 0.51
CA GLU A 242 15.32 16.26 0.46
C GLU A 242 14.76 16.08 -0.95
N MET A 243 14.48 17.19 -1.65
CA MET A 243 14.13 17.17 -3.07
C MET A 243 15.27 16.55 -3.91
N GLU A 244 16.51 17.00 -3.72
CA GLU A 244 17.68 16.42 -4.39
C GLU A 244 17.83 14.91 -4.11
N PHE A 245 17.59 14.50 -2.86
CA PHE A 245 17.56 13.09 -2.49
C PHE A 245 16.49 12.33 -3.29
N LYS A 246 15.25 12.81 -3.34
CA LYS A 246 14.16 12.22 -4.15
C LYS A 246 14.54 12.11 -5.61
N LEU A 247 15.10 13.18 -6.20
CA LEU A 247 15.51 13.17 -7.61
C LEU A 247 16.60 12.13 -7.88
N LYS A 248 17.49 11.87 -6.91
CA LYS A 248 18.58 10.90 -7.06
C LYS A 248 18.18 9.46 -6.75
N HIS A 249 17.31 9.24 -5.76
CA HIS A 249 16.99 7.94 -5.17
C HIS A 249 15.60 7.42 -5.53
N GLY A 250 14.71 8.29 -6.01
CA GLY A 250 13.33 7.95 -6.37
C GLY A 250 12.31 8.37 -5.30
N PHE A 251 11.05 8.34 -5.69
CA PHE A 251 9.91 8.77 -4.86
C PHE A 251 9.73 7.89 -3.62
N ASP A 252 9.70 6.56 -3.79
CA ASP A 252 9.43 5.61 -2.71
C ASP A 252 10.45 5.74 -1.57
N GLU A 253 11.75 5.82 -1.89
CA GLU A 253 12.81 5.96 -0.88
C GLU A 253 12.73 7.30 -0.15
N ALA A 254 12.32 8.38 -0.82
CA ALA A 254 12.14 9.68 -0.19
C ALA A 254 10.94 9.68 0.76
N VAL A 255 9.79 9.15 0.34
CA VAL A 255 8.59 9.04 1.19
C VAL A 255 8.87 8.15 2.40
N ASP A 256 9.52 7.00 2.19
CA ASP A 256 9.89 6.10 3.29
C ASP A 256 10.77 6.81 4.31
N ARG A 257 11.79 7.55 3.85
CA ARG A 257 12.68 8.27 4.73
C ARG A 257 11.97 9.38 5.51
N ILE A 258 11.04 10.08 4.87
CA ILE A 258 10.22 11.11 5.51
C ILE A 258 9.34 10.50 6.61
N MET A 259 8.60 9.43 6.29
CA MET A 259 7.68 8.76 7.21
C MET A 259 8.41 8.06 8.37
N GLU A 260 9.62 7.55 8.14
CA GLU A 260 10.45 6.96 9.20
C GLU A 260 11.08 8.03 10.12
N SER A 261 11.33 9.24 9.60
CA SER A 261 12.03 10.29 10.34
C SER A 261 11.11 11.15 11.19
N PHE A 262 9.82 11.23 10.84
CA PHE A 262 8.91 12.21 11.40
C PHE A 262 7.54 11.60 11.71
N GLU A 263 6.99 11.96 12.87
CA GLU A 263 5.56 11.74 13.14
C GLU A 263 4.70 12.72 12.31
N ILE A 264 3.40 12.43 12.17
CA ILE A 264 2.42 13.29 11.48
C ILE A 264 2.54 14.77 11.86
N ARG A 265 2.70 15.07 13.16
CA ARG A 265 2.82 16.44 13.67
C ARG A 265 4.13 17.12 13.23
N GLU A 266 5.20 16.36 13.10
CA GLU A 266 6.50 16.88 12.67
C GLU A 266 6.52 17.05 11.15
N LEU A 267 5.85 16.16 10.40
CA LEU A 267 5.72 16.24 8.94
C LEU A 267 5.12 17.56 8.45
N ILE A 268 4.16 18.10 9.19
CA ILE A 268 3.46 19.36 8.89
C ILE A 268 4.18 20.60 9.41
N ASP A 269 5.23 20.44 10.23
CA ASP A 269 5.95 21.56 10.81
C ASP A 269 6.83 22.22 9.75
N MET A 270 6.47 23.46 9.39
CA MET A 270 7.19 24.26 8.40
C MET A 270 8.59 24.70 8.86
N GLN A 271 8.99 24.35 10.09
CA GLN A 271 10.32 24.58 10.66
C GLN A 271 11.08 23.28 10.96
N ARG A 272 10.53 22.10 10.61
CA ARG A 272 11.21 20.83 10.88
C ARG A 272 12.61 20.80 10.22
N PRO A 273 13.61 20.14 10.83
CA PRO A 273 14.89 19.92 10.17
C PRO A 273 14.72 19.03 8.94
N SER A 274 15.70 19.07 8.03
CA SER A 274 15.78 18.11 6.93
C SER A 274 16.11 16.71 7.47
N PHE A 275 15.48 15.67 6.93
CA PHE A 275 15.87 14.28 7.25
C PHE A 275 17.31 13.95 6.83
N MET A 276 17.93 14.79 6.00
CA MET A 276 19.33 14.68 5.61
C MET A 276 20.28 15.06 6.75
N GLN A 277 19.81 15.88 7.68
CA GLN A 277 20.56 16.37 8.84
C GLN A 277 20.34 15.51 10.08
N LEU A 278 19.26 14.73 10.10
CA LEU A 278 19.01 13.77 11.16
C LEU A 278 19.98 12.60 11.05
N ASP A 279 20.41 12.10 12.22
CA ASP A 279 21.09 10.81 12.30
C ASP A 279 20.13 9.76 11.77
N TRP A 280 20.26 9.45 10.49
CA TRP A 280 19.50 8.40 9.86
C TRP A 280 19.98 7.06 10.42
N ALA A 281 19.40 6.67 11.54
CA ALA A 281 19.26 5.28 11.91
C ALA A 281 17.98 4.83 11.19
N PRO A 282 18.08 4.26 9.98
CA PRO A 282 16.88 3.81 9.28
C PRO A 282 16.03 3.00 10.23
N ALA A 283 14.75 3.33 10.33
CA ALA A 283 13.75 2.36 10.72
C ALA A 283 13.60 1.39 9.55
N ARG A 284 14.72 0.74 9.20
CA ARG A 284 14.98 -0.24 8.15
C ARG A 284 13.82 -0.40 7.14
N ARG A 285 13.66 0.50 6.18
CA ARG A 285 13.37 0.01 4.82
C ARG A 285 14.64 -0.30 4.06
N SER A 286 15.00 -1.59 4.13
CA SER A 286 15.66 -2.33 3.05
C SER A 286 16.77 -1.57 2.28
N LYS A 287 17.88 -1.22 2.94
CA LYS A 287 19.17 -1.69 2.37
C LYS A 287 18.97 -3.18 2.21
N ARG A 288 18.74 -3.68 0.98
CA ARG A 288 18.57 -5.12 0.64
C ARG A 288 18.75 -5.94 1.90
N GLN A 289 17.69 -6.09 2.72
CA GLN A 289 17.91 -6.63 4.05
C GLN A 289 18.51 -7.98 3.78
N SER A 290 19.78 -8.11 4.15
CA SER A 290 20.50 -9.34 3.95
C SER A 290 19.83 -10.31 4.89
N ILE A 291 19.04 -11.20 4.32
CA ILE A 291 18.34 -12.21 5.09
C ILE A 291 19.44 -13.12 5.60
N VAL A 292 19.63 -13.18 6.91
CA VAL A 292 20.65 -14.04 7.49
C VAL A 292 20.18 -15.47 7.32
N ALA A 293 20.87 -16.21 6.47
CA ALA A 293 20.62 -17.62 6.22
C ALA A 293 21.61 -18.47 7.00
N SER A 294 21.10 -19.42 7.76
CA SER A 294 21.90 -20.33 8.59
C SER A 294 21.94 -21.71 7.95
N CYS A 295 23.14 -22.19 7.64
CA CYS A 295 23.36 -23.52 7.12
C CYS A 295 23.60 -24.53 8.26
N PRO A 296 23.12 -25.78 8.16
CA PRO A 296 23.44 -26.84 9.13
C PRO A 296 24.93 -27.13 9.33
N CYS A 297 25.81 -26.69 8.41
CA CYS A 297 27.27 -26.80 8.59
C CYS A 297 27.86 -25.75 9.56
N GLY A 298 27.00 -24.93 10.19
CA GLY A 298 27.38 -23.86 11.11
C GLY A 298 27.74 -22.53 10.42
N GLU A 299 27.62 -22.46 9.09
CA GLU A 299 27.85 -21.22 8.36
C GLU A 299 26.61 -20.33 8.40
N THR A 300 26.78 -19.08 8.78
CA THR A 300 25.77 -18.02 8.66
C THR A 300 26.23 -17.02 7.63
N PHE A 301 25.34 -16.65 6.71
CA PHE A 301 25.70 -15.72 5.64
C PHE A 301 24.51 -14.87 5.23
N GLU A 302 24.84 -13.74 4.63
CA GLU A 302 23.89 -12.75 4.13
C GLU A 302 23.34 -13.17 2.77
N ALA A 303 22.04 -13.48 2.70
CA ALA A 303 21.32 -13.74 1.46
C ALA A 303 20.62 -12.47 0.96
N LYS A 304 20.46 -12.32 -0.35
CA LYS A 304 19.76 -11.14 -0.90
C LYS A 304 18.26 -11.29 -0.66
N THR A 305 17.56 -10.18 -0.46
CA THR A 305 16.09 -10.17 -0.34
C THR A 305 15.38 -10.76 -1.58
N GLY A 306 15.97 -10.62 -2.77
CA GLY A 306 15.46 -11.26 -4.00
C GLY A 306 15.57 -12.79 -4.02
N ASP A 307 16.36 -13.37 -3.10
CA ASP A 307 16.46 -14.81 -2.88
C ASP A 307 15.44 -15.31 -1.85
N ALA A 308 14.68 -14.41 -1.20
CA ALA A 308 13.63 -14.77 -0.26
C ALA A 308 12.66 -15.79 -0.86
N GLY A 309 12.40 -16.85 -0.10
CA GLY A 309 11.50 -17.92 -0.51
C GLY A 309 12.13 -18.96 -1.43
N LYS A 310 13.45 -18.89 -1.65
CA LYS A 310 14.21 -19.78 -2.53
C LYS A 310 15.35 -20.46 -1.76
N SER A 311 15.81 -21.58 -2.31
CA SER A 311 17.05 -22.23 -1.87
C SER A 311 18.25 -21.75 -2.66
N ILE A 312 19.31 -21.38 -1.95
CA ILE A 312 20.60 -20.96 -2.51
C ILE A 312 21.73 -21.85 -1.96
N PRO A 313 22.82 -22.05 -2.71
CA PRO A 313 23.95 -22.85 -2.23
C PRO A 313 24.68 -22.15 -1.08
N CYS A 314 24.97 -22.89 -0.01
CA CYS A 314 25.81 -22.41 1.08
C CYS A 314 27.22 -22.06 0.57
N PRO A 315 27.79 -20.89 0.92
CA PRO A 315 29.12 -20.47 0.45
C PRO A 315 30.26 -21.39 0.95
N LYS A 316 30.05 -22.11 2.06
CA LYS A 316 31.04 -23.01 2.66
C LYS A 316 30.94 -24.46 2.19
N CYS A 317 29.74 -25.04 2.22
CA CYS A 317 29.55 -26.47 1.96
C CYS A 317 28.71 -26.79 0.71
N SER A 318 28.23 -25.77 -0.01
CA SER A 318 27.38 -25.89 -1.21
C SER A 318 26.04 -26.60 -1.02
N GLN A 319 25.68 -27.00 0.20
CA GLN A 319 24.35 -27.55 0.49
C GLN A 319 23.28 -26.49 0.27
N PRO A 320 22.08 -26.85 -0.22
CA PRO A 320 20.99 -25.92 -0.40
C PRO A 320 20.47 -25.40 0.96
N VAL A 321 20.51 -24.08 1.12
CA VAL A 321 20.02 -23.34 2.29
C VAL A 321 18.83 -22.51 1.84
N TYR A 322 17.72 -22.63 2.57
CA TYR A 322 16.50 -21.89 2.28
C TYR A 322 16.59 -20.49 2.88
N VAL A 323 16.23 -19.49 2.08
CA VAL A 323 16.17 -18.10 2.52
C VAL A 323 14.72 -17.79 2.95
N PRO A 324 14.47 -17.47 4.23
CA PRO A 324 13.10 -17.21 4.68
C PRO A 324 12.49 -15.99 3.99
N CYS A 325 11.17 -15.99 3.84
CA CYS A 325 10.42 -14.89 3.24
C CYS A 325 9.35 -14.31 4.15
N SER A 326 9.45 -14.48 5.47
CA SER A 326 8.49 -13.87 6.41
C SER A 326 8.51 -12.35 6.29
N THR A 327 7.41 -11.70 6.65
CA THR A 327 7.34 -10.24 6.73
C THR A 327 8.44 -9.74 7.66
N LEU A 328 8.60 -10.35 8.84
CA LEU A 328 9.72 -10.05 9.74
C LEU A 328 11.10 -10.22 9.08
N ALA A 329 11.33 -11.29 8.32
CA ALA A 329 12.63 -11.53 7.68
C ALA A 329 12.92 -10.58 6.50
N VAL A 330 11.88 -10.06 5.85
CA VAL A 330 11.99 -9.22 4.65
C VAL A 330 11.97 -7.73 4.99
N THR A 331 11.11 -7.33 5.92
CA THR A 331 10.89 -5.94 6.30
C THR A 331 11.53 -5.59 7.65
N GLY A 332 11.84 -6.59 8.49
CA GLY A 332 12.25 -6.36 9.88
C GLY A 332 11.09 -6.03 10.81
N ASN A 333 9.86 -5.99 10.28
CA ASN A 333 8.64 -5.65 11.02
C ASN A 333 7.66 -6.81 10.98
N TYR A 334 6.86 -6.93 12.03
CA TYR A 334 5.73 -7.84 12.04
C TYR A 334 4.59 -7.30 11.16
N PRO A 335 3.79 -8.17 10.52
CA PRO A 335 2.58 -7.74 9.82
C PRO A 335 1.56 -7.17 10.82
N ASP A 336 0.67 -6.28 10.37
CA ASP A 336 -0.41 -5.75 11.22
C ASP A 336 -1.31 -6.88 11.73
N GLY A 337 -1.32 -7.08 13.06
CA GLY A 337 -2.04 -8.16 13.74
C GLY A 337 -1.16 -8.98 14.70
N PRO A 338 -1.71 -10.03 15.33
CA PRO A 338 -0.94 -10.93 16.20
C PRO A 338 0.09 -11.70 15.35
N ALA A 339 1.36 -11.41 15.56
CA ALA A 339 2.43 -11.98 14.79
C ALA A 339 3.14 -13.11 15.54
N ALA A 340 3.49 -14.18 14.82
CA ALA A 340 4.22 -15.30 15.40
C ALA A 340 5.63 -14.88 15.79
N SER A 341 6.06 -15.28 16.99
CA SER A 341 7.44 -15.07 17.44
C SER A 341 8.47 -15.78 16.54
N ASN A 342 8.09 -16.95 15.98
CA ASN A 342 8.95 -17.77 15.12
C ASN A 342 8.26 -18.02 13.76
N PRO A 343 8.20 -17.03 12.85
CA PRO A 343 7.46 -17.18 11.60
C PRO A 343 8.07 -18.24 10.69
N ALA A 344 7.23 -19.08 10.10
CA ALA A 344 7.64 -20.17 9.22
C ALA A 344 8.40 -19.68 7.98
N GLY A 345 8.08 -18.48 7.47
CA GLY A 345 8.86 -17.84 6.41
C GLY A 345 8.90 -18.62 5.10
N VAL A 346 7.86 -19.41 4.78
CA VAL A 346 7.85 -20.29 3.62
C VAL A 346 7.03 -19.71 2.47
N SER A 347 7.57 -19.76 1.25
CA SER A 347 6.89 -19.33 0.05
C SER A 347 5.86 -20.37 -0.39
N LEU A 348 4.70 -19.92 -0.85
CA LEU A 348 3.62 -20.79 -1.30
C LEU A 348 3.65 -20.92 -2.83
N LYS A 349 3.58 -22.15 -3.34
CA LYS A 349 3.40 -22.43 -4.78
C LYS A 349 2.01 -22.98 -5.04
N LEU A 350 1.20 -22.25 -5.81
CA LEU A 350 -0.19 -22.61 -6.13
C LEU A 350 -0.36 -24.05 -6.60
N GLY A 351 0.39 -24.46 -7.63
CA GLY A 351 0.28 -25.80 -8.18
C GLY A 351 0.59 -26.91 -7.16
N ARG A 352 1.53 -26.67 -6.23
CA ARG A 352 1.89 -27.63 -5.18
C ARG A 352 0.77 -27.76 -4.16
N TYR A 353 0.30 -26.64 -3.62
CA TYR A 353 -0.78 -26.64 -2.64
C TYR A 353 -2.07 -27.27 -3.19
N VAL A 354 -2.48 -26.86 -4.40
CA VAL A 354 -3.66 -27.41 -5.10
C VAL A 354 -3.54 -28.92 -5.31
N SER A 355 -2.34 -29.44 -5.63
CA SER A 355 -2.16 -30.88 -5.85
C SER A 355 -2.42 -31.75 -4.62
N LEU A 356 -2.25 -31.18 -3.41
CA LEU A 356 -2.44 -31.88 -2.14
C LEU A 356 -3.80 -31.54 -1.49
N ARG A 357 -4.29 -30.31 -1.69
CA ARG A 357 -5.59 -29.85 -1.19
C ARG A 357 -6.48 -29.30 -2.31
N PRO A 358 -6.84 -30.12 -3.31
CA PRO A 358 -7.57 -29.64 -4.49
C PRO A 358 -8.96 -29.14 -4.12
N ILE A 359 -9.62 -29.80 -3.17
CA ILE A 359 -10.99 -29.50 -2.76
C ILE A 359 -11.10 -28.05 -2.24
N GLU A 360 -10.17 -27.59 -1.41
CA GLU A 360 -10.23 -26.25 -0.82
C GLU A 360 -10.24 -25.10 -1.85
N ILE A 361 -9.69 -25.34 -3.04
CA ILE A 361 -9.59 -24.35 -4.12
C ILE A 361 -10.67 -24.60 -5.19
N LEU A 362 -10.94 -25.86 -5.54
CA LEU A 362 -11.93 -26.22 -6.56
C LEU A 362 -13.36 -25.83 -6.18
N TRP A 363 -13.70 -25.82 -4.88
CA TRP A 363 -15.02 -25.38 -4.40
C TRP A 363 -15.36 -23.93 -4.78
N TRP A 364 -14.37 -23.08 -5.02
CA TRP A 364 -14.56 -21.67 -5.40
C TRP A 364 -14.30 -21.44 -6.89
N GLY A 365 -13.26 -22.09 -7.43
CA GLY A 365 -12.86 -21.93 -8.82
C GLY A 365 -13.86 -22.52 -9.81
N ILE A 366 -14.41 -23.71 -9.53
CA ILE A 366 -15.37 -24.36 -10.45
C ILE A 366 -16.65 -23.52 -10.58
N PRO A 367 -17.30 -23.06 -9.48
CA PRO A 367 -18.46 -22.17 -9.60
C PRO A 367 -18.13 -20.85 -10.29
N ALA A 368 -16.96 -20.24 -10.01
CA ALA A 368 -16.55 -18.99 -10.66
C ALA A 368 -16.47 -19.14 -12.19
N VAL A 369 -15.80 -20.20 -12.67
CA VAL A 369 -15.71 -20.51 -14.10
C VAL A 369 -17.08 -20.81 -14.70
N LEU A 370 -17.94 -21.54 -13.99
CA LEU A 370 -19.31 -21.83 -14.45
C LEU A 370 -20.11 -20.53 -14.65
N PHE A 371 -20.04 -19.59 -13.71
CA PHE A 371 -20.72 -18.30 -13.82
C PHE A 371 -20.17 -17.44 -14.95
N VAL A 372 -18.86 -17.50 -15.23
CA VAL A 372 -18.27 -16.85 -16.43
C VAL A 372 -18.85 -17.44 -17.70
N LEU A 373 -18.89 -18.77 -17.81
CA LEU A 373 -19.42 -19.46 -19.00
C LEU A 373 -20.91 -19.14 -19.20
N LEU A 374 -21.71 -19.15 -18.13
CA LEU A 374 -23.11 -18.76 -18.19
C LEU A 374 -23.29 -17.26 -18.49
N GLY A 375 -22.38 -16.41 -18.04
CA GLY A 375 -22.34 -14.99 -18.39
C GLY A 375 -22.19 -14.75 -19.89
N ILE A 376 -21.35 -15.56 -20.54
CA ILE A 376 -21.14 -15.54 -21.99
C ILE A 376 -22.35 -16.15 -22.74
N MET A 377 -22.89 -17.27 -22.26
CA MET A 377 -23.90 -18.05 -22.98
C MET A 377 -25.35 -17.59 -22.75
N VAL A 378 -25.64 -16.99 -21.60
CA VAL A 378 -27.02 -16.72 -21.14
C VAL A 378 -27.25 -15.23 -20.94
N HIS A 379 -26.53 -14.60 -20.00
CA HIS A 379 -26.74 -13.19 -19.68
C HIS A 379 -25.57 -12.59 -18.88
N TRP A 380 -25.17 -11.37 -19.22
CA TRP A 380 -24.01 -10.68 -18.63
C TRP A 380 -24.10 -10.48 -17.10
N SER A 381 -25.30 -10.41 -16.53
CA SER A 381 -25.46 -10.26 -15.06
C SER A 381 -24.87 -11.43 -14.27
N LEU A 382 -24.64 -12.59 -14.90
CA LEU A 382 -23.98 -13.75 -14.28
C LEU A 382 -22.46 -13.54 -14.10
N PHE A 383 -21.87 -12.48 -14.65
CA PHE A 383 -20.49 -12.09 -14.32
C PHE A 383 -20.37 -11.54 -12.88
N ILE A 384 -21.43 -10.98 -12.31
CA ILE A 384 -21.40 -10.44 -10.94
C ILE A 384 -21.04 -11.52 -9.90
N PRO A 385 -21.73 -12.68 -9.82
CA PRO A 385 -21.34 -13.75 -8.90
C PRO A 385 -19.96 -14.34 -9.24
N ALA A 386 -19.54 -14.35 -10.51
CA ALA A 386 -18.19 -14.76 -10.87
C ALA A 386 -17.12 -13.84 -10.26
N VAL A 387 -17.30 -12.51 -10.37
CA VAL A 387 -16.39 -11.51 -9.78
C VAL A 387 -16.32 -11.66 -8.26
N ILE A 388 -17.46 -11.84 -7.59
CA ILE A 388 -17.51 -12.07 -6.13
C ILE A 388 -16.72 -13.33 -5.76
N LEU A 389 -16.92 -14.44 -6.47
CA LEU A 389 -16.20 -15.69 -6.22
C LEU A 389 -14.69 -15.57 -6.48
N PHE A 390 -14.28 -14.83 -7.51
CA PHE A 390 -12.86 -14.51 -7.76
C PHE A 390 -12.27 -13.63 -6.65
N GLY A 391 -13.02 -12.64 -6.15
CA GLY A 391 -12.61 -11.82 -5.01
C GLY A 391 -12.40 -12.65 -3.74
N ILE A 392 -13.37 -13.50 -3.38
CA ILE A 392 -13.25 -14.43 -2.24
C ILE A 392 -12.05 -15.36 -2.42
N PHE A 393 -11.86 -15.91 -3.62
CA PHE A 393 -10.72 -16.75 -3.95
C PHE A 393 -9.39 -16.00 -3.75
N ALA A 394 -9.28 -14.76 -4.24
CA ALA A 394 -8.09 -13.93 -4.07
C ALA A 394 -7.81 -13.62 -2.59
N LEU A 395 -8.83 -13.28 -1.80
CA LEU A 395 -8.70 -13.05 -0.36
C LEU A 395 -8.23 -14.30 0.39
N ARG A 396 -8.81 -15.47 0.08
CA ARG A 396 -8.36 -16.75 0.66
C ARG A 396 -6.93 -17.09 0.26
N TRP A 397 -6.58 -16.86 -0.99
CA TRP A 397 -5.22 -17.07 -1.50
C TRP A 397 -4.21 -16.17 -0.81
N ARG A 398 -4.58 -14.91 -0.56
CA ARG A 398 -3.78 -13.96 0.24
C ARG A 398 -3.64 -14.42 1.68
N LYS A 399 -4.73 -14.88 2.32
CA LYS A 399 -4.69 -15.42 3.69
C LYS A 399 -3.77 -16.64 3.79
N LEU A 400 -3.84 -17.55 2.83
CA LEU A 400 -3.00 -18.74 2.78
C LEU A 400 -1.52 -18.40 2.53
N HIS A 401 -1.23 -17.37 1.73
CA HIS A 401 0.13 -16.84 1.61
C HIS A 401 0.67 -16.36 2.96
N HIS A 402 -0.11 -15.54 3.69
CA HIS A 402 0.29 -15.08 5.02
C HIS A 402 0.42 -16.23 6.01
N HIS A 403 -0.41 -17.28 5.91
CA HIS A 403 -0.30 -18.48 6.75
C HIS A 403 1.08 -19.12 6.67
N PHE A 404 1.62 -19.34 5.48
CA PHE A 404 2.96 -19.95 5.34
C PHE A 404 4.10 -18.95 5.53
N LYS A 405 3.85 -17.68 5.23
CA LYS A 405 4.83 -16.60 5.34
C LYS A 405 5.08 -16.22 6.80
N ASP A 406 4.01 -16.00 7.55
CA ASP A 406 4.01 -15.36 8.87
C ASP A 406 3.36 -16.21 9.96
N GLY A 407 2.80 -17.38 9.62
CA GLY A 407 2.32 -18.35 10.60
C GLY A 407 3.45 -18.96 11.41
N ASP A 408 3.11 -19.44 12.59
CA ASP A 408 4.08 -19.87 13.60
C ASP A 408 4.68 -21.24 13.30
N SER A 409 5.98 -21.38 13.52
CA SER A 409 6.70 -22.62 13.29
C SER A 409 6.40 -23.61 14.41
N ARG A 410 5.64 -24.67 14.12
CA ARG A 410 5.24 -25.65 15.14
C ARG A 410 5.67 -27.08 14.80
N PRO A 411 6.09 -27.87 15.81
CA PRO A 411 6.47 -29.26 15.62
C PRO A 411 5.26 -30.07 15.17
N GLY A 412 5.47 -30.96 14.21
CA GLY A 412 4.45 -31.91 13.79
C GLY A 412 5.04 -33.29 13.55
N VAL A 413 4.22 -34.34 13.72
CA VAL A 413 4.66 -35.72 13.52
C VAL A 413 3.57 -36.56 12.88
N ILE A 414 3.94 -37.45 11.97
CA ILE A 414 3.01 -38.45 11.42
C ILE A 414 2.65 -39.46 12.52
N VAL A 415 1.34 -39.60 12.76
CA VAL A 415 0.80 -40.45 13.82
C VAL A 415 -0.05 -41.62 13.30
N SER A 416 -0.45 -41.58 12.03
CA SER A 416 -1.18 -42.66 11.36
C SER A 416 -0.86 -42.66 9.86
N LEU A 417 -0.92 -43.84 9.24
CA LEU A 417 -0.76 -44.02 7.79
C LEU A 417 -2.09 -44.32 7.08
N ASP A 418 -3.10 -44.81 7.82
CA ASP A 418 -4.41 -45.15 7.27
C ASP A 418 -5.56 -44.91 8.29
N PRO A 419 -6.32 -43.81 8.16
CA PRO A 419 -6.05 -42.69 7.26
C PRO A 419 -4.74 -41.98 7.67
N PRO A 420 -4.03 -41.33 6.74
CA PRO A 420 -2.85 -40.55 7.10
C PRO A 420 -3.22 -39.39 8.02
N LEU A 421 -2.61 -39.33 9.20
CA LEU A 421 -2.81 -38.27 10.18
C LEU A 421 -1.47 -37.74 10.65
N PHE A 422 -1.43 -36.45 10.95
CA PHE A 422 -0.32 -35.86 11.68
C PHE A 422 -0.86 -35.10 12.91
N ALA A 423 0.01 -34.90 13.89
CA ALA A 423 -0.31 -34.14 15.08
C ALA A 423 0.71 -33.02 15.30
N SER A 424 0.24 -31.89 15.82
CA SER A 424 1.04 -30.73 16.22
C SER A 424 0.65 -30.32 17.64
N ILE A 425 1.53 -29.61 18.35
CA ILE A 425 1.24 -29.04 19.67
C ILE A 425 1.46 -27.53 19.66
N THR A 426 0.76 -26.82 20.53
CA THR A 426 1.02 -25.41 20.86
C THR A 426 0.56 -25.14 22.29
N ASP A 427 1.09 -24.06 22.87
CA ASP A 427 0.41 -23.36 23.95
C ASP A 427 -0.65 -22.43 23.34
N LEU A 428 -1.86 -22.45 23.90
CA LEU A 428 -2.97 -21.59 23.50
C LEU A 428 -3.15 -20.41 24.47
N ASP A 429 -2.37 -20.29 25.55
CA ASP A 429 -2.42 -19.12 26.43
C ASP A 429 -1.91 -17.85 25.72
N LEU A 430 -2.59 -16.72 25.95
CA LEU A 430 -2.19 -15.39 25.46
C LEU A 430 -1.31 -14.64 26.48
N GLY A 431 -1.01 -15.26 27.63
CA GLY A 431 -0.14 -14.69 28.66
C GLY A 431 -0.83 -13.70 29.61
N ALA A 432 -2.15 -13.50 29.46
CA ALA A 432 -2.96 -12.61 30.30
C ALA A 432 -3.60 -13.31 31.52
N GLY A 433 -3.53 -14.65 31.60
CA GLY A 433 -4.31 -15.47 32.53
C GLY A 433 -3.55 -16.41 33.47
N GLY A 434 -2.22 -16.50 33.38
CA GLY A 434 -1.39 -17.22 34.36
C GLY A 434 -1.52 -18.75 34.39
N GLY A 435 -1.94 -19.40 33.28
CA GLY A 435 -2.01 -20.85 33.20
C GLY A 435 -1.71 -21.37 31.80
N GLU A 436 -0.68 -22.22 31.69
CA GLU A 436 -0.32 -22.92 30.44
C GLU A 436 -1.52 -23.74 29.93
N ARG A 437 -1.93 -23.50 28.67
CA ARG A 437 -2.98 -24.28 28.01
C ARG A 437 -2.40 -24.98 26.80
N LEU A 438 -1.68 -26.07 27.06
CA LEU A 438 -1.12 -26.90 26.01
C LEU A 438 -2.19 -27.74 25.33
N ALA A 439 -2.18 -27.75 24.00
CA ALA A 439 -3.10 -28.54 23.21
C ALA A 439 -2.42 -29.24 22.05
N VAL A 440 -2.70 -30.54 21.90
CA VAL A 440 -2.31 -31.34 20.74
C VAL A 440 -3.46 -31.31 19.74
N LYS A 441 -3.19 -30.89 18.51
CA LYS A 441 -4.13 -30.97 17.40
C LYS A 441 -3.75 -32.08 16.44
N VAL A 442 -4.65 -33.03 16.25
CA VAL A 442 -4.55 -34.10 15.25
C VAL A 442 -5.37 -33.69 14.04
N VAL A 443 -4.79 -33.76 12.84
CA VAL A 443 -5.48 -33.39 11.61
C VAL A 443 -5.15 -34.36 10.47
N PRO A 444 -6.00 -34.44 9.42
CA PRO A 444 -5.71 -35.22 8.24
C PRO A 444 -4.44 -34.78 7.52
N PHE A 445 -3.64 -35.76 7.08
CA PHE A 445 -2.50 -35.55 6.21
C PHE A 445 -2.86 -35.99 4.78
N PHE A 446 -2.72 -35.09 3.81
CA PHE A 446 -3.25 -35.26 2.46
C PHE A 446 -2.21 -35.77 1.45
N SER A 447 -1.08 -36.31 1.94
CA SER A 447 -0.07 -36.95 1.10
C SER A 447 0.28 -38.33 1.62
N LYS A 448 0.70 -39.23 0.72
CA LYS A 448 1.31 -40.52 1.08
C LYS A 448 2.84 -40.49 1.00
N GLN A 449 3.40 -39.38 0.55
CA GLN A 449 4.84 -39.21 0.35
C GLN A 449 5.28 -37.78 0.69
N ILE A 450 6.52 -37.63 1.14
CA ILE A 450 7.21 -36.35 1.33
C ILE A 450 8.52 -36.45 0.56
N ASP A 451 8.78 -35.46 -0.28
CA ASP A 451 10.01 -35.38 -1.10
C ASP A 451 10.31 -36.66 -1.89
N GLY A 452 9.26 -37.31 -2.41
CA GLY A 452 9.35 -38.55 -3.19
C GLY A 452 9.54 -39.83 -2.36
N SER A 453 9.60 -39.72 -1.02
CA SER A 453 9.72 -40.84 -0.10
C SER A 453 8.38 -41.16 0.58
N PRO A 454 8.00 -42.43 0.79
CA PRO A 454 6.82 -42.79 1.57
C PRO A 454 6.89 -42.26 3.00
N ILE A 455 5.76 -41.74 3.50
CA ILE A 455 5.66 -41.27 4.88
C ILE A 455 5.79 -42.42 5.89
N LYS A 456 6.37 -42.12 7.06
CA LYS A 456 6.55 -43.09 8.15
C LYS A 456 5.95 -42.56 9.46
N ILE A 457 5.45 -43.47 10.31
CA ILE A 457 5.03 -43.12 11.66
C ILE A 457 6.23 -42.58 12.43
N GLY A 458 6.06 -41.46 13.12
CA GLY A 458 7.13 -40.78 13.85
C GLY A 458 7.97 -39.84 13.00
N GLU A 459 7.71 -39.73 11.69
CA GLU A 459 8.39 -38.77 10.83
C GLU A 459 8.04 -37.33 11.23
N ARG A 460 9.08 -36.53 11.49
CA ARG A 460 8.96 -35.11 11.86
C ARG A 460 8.55 -34.29 10.63
N ILE A 461 7.47 -33.55 10.76
CA ILE A 461 6.92 -32.67 9.74
C ILE A 461 6.68 -31.30 10.38
N PRO A 462 7.48 -30.28 10.08
CA PRO A 462 7.22 -28.94 10.59
C PRO A 462 5.94 -28.39 9.97
N THR A 463 5.27 -27.52 10.72
CA THR A 463 4.05 -26.84 10.29
C THR A 463 4.18 -25.33 10.41
N ALA A 464 3.42 -24.63 9.58
CA ALA A 464 3.08 -23.24 9.80
C ALA A 464 1.68 -23.20 10.45
N ALA A 465 1.54 -22.56 11.60
CA ALA A 465 0.33 -22.52 12.40
C ALA A 465 -0.27 -21.11 12.43
N ALA A 466 -1.58 -21.00 12.22
CA ALA A 466 -2.33 -19.77 12.49
C ALA A 466 -3.27 -19.99 13.68
N TYR A 467 -3.55 -18.94 14.43
CA TYR A 467 -4.39 -19.02 15.62
C TYR A 467 -5.74 -18.35 15.37
N HIS A 468 -6.80 -18.90 15.96
CA HIS A 468 -8.16 -18.40 15.82
C HIS A 468 -8.74 -18.11 17.20
N GLU A 469 -9.38 -16.95 17.32
CA GLU A 469 -10.05 -16.54 18.56
C GLU A 469 -11.27 -17.43 18.84
N ASP A 470 -11.56 -17.58 20.13
CA ASP A 470 -12.80 -18.21 20.58
C ASP A 470 -13.94 -17.20 20.38
N SER A 471 -14.79 -17.44 19.37
CA SER A 471 -15.88 -16.55 18.97
C SER A 471 -16.89 -16.24 20.09
N GLU A 472 -16.92 -17.03 21.16
CA GLU A 472 -17.79 -16.80 22.32
C GLU A 472 -17.22 -15.78 23.33
N LYS A 473 -15.91 -15.48 23.30
CA LYS A 473 -15.23 -14.68 24.33
C LYS A 473 -14.87 -13.25 23.89
N GLY A 474 -14.81 -12.97 22.59
CA GLY A 474 -14.49 -11.65 22.03
C GLY A 474 -13.22 -11.03 22.65
N ASP A 475 -13.22 -9.71 22.84
CA ASP A 475 -12.08 -8.91 23.37
C ASP A 475 -11.60 -9.28 24.79
N LYS A 476 -12.24 -10.25 25.47
CA LYS A 476 -11.87 -10.74 26.80
C LYS A 476 -11.20 -12.11 26.79
N ALA A 477 -10.87 -12.64 25.61
CA ALA A 477 -10.22 -13.93 25.50
C ALA A 477 -8.81 -13.90 26.13
N THR A 478 -8.59 -14.76 27.13
CA THR A 478 -7.27 -14.97 27.74
C THR A 478 -6.48 -16.10 27.09
N SER A 479 -7.07 -16.81 26.13
CA SER A 479 -6.44 -17.89 25.36
C SER A 479 -7.07 -18.01 23.98
N TRP A 480 -6.31 -18.53 23.03
CA TRP A 480 -6.78 -18.92 21.71
C TRP A 480 -7.80 -20.06 21.80
N GLY A 481 -8.83 -20.00 20.94
CA GLY A 481 -9.85 -21.06 20.87
C GLY A 481 -9.33 -22.31 20.16
N ASP A 482 -8.59 -22.10 19.07
CA ASP A 482 -8.04 -23.15 18.23
C ASP A 482 -6.79 -22.65 17.48
N PHE A 483 -5.99 -23.56 16.93
CA PHE A 483 -4.89 -23.25 16.02
C PHE A 483 -4.90 -24.17 14.81
N GLU A 484 -4.48 -23.70 13.65
CA GLU A 484 -4.50 -24.42 12.39
C GLU A 484 -3.08 -24.71 11.89
N PRO A 485 -2.51 -25.87 12.26
CA PRO A 485 -1.21 -26.29 11.76
C PRO A 485 -1.35 -26.82 10.33
N ILE A 486 -0.60 -26.24 9.40
CA ILE A 486 -0.52 -26.72 8.01
C ILE A 486 0.91 -27.18 7.73
N PRO A 487 1.13 -28.44 7.27
CA PRO A 487 2.45 -28.94 6.93
C PRO A 487 3.17 -28.06 5.92
N VAL A 488 4.42 -27.69 6.23
CA VAL A 488 5.30 -26.91 5.34
C VAL A 488 5.52 -27.60 3.99
N ALA A 489 5.46 -28.94 3.97
CA ALA A 489 5.55 -29.75 2.75
C ALA A 489 4.46 -29.40 1.70
N TYR A 490 3.37 -28.75 2.12
CA TYR A 490 2.28 -28.34 1.23
C TYR A 490 2.55 -27.00 0.53
N ALA A 491 3.53 -26.22 1.00
CA ALA A 491 3.80 -24.87 0.52
C ALA A 491 4.48 -24.86 -0.87
N ASN A 492 5.80 -25.06 -0.91
CA ASN A 492 6.60 -25.05 -2.13
C ASN A 492 7.26 -26.39 -2.47
N GLY A 493 7.21 -27.37 -1.55
CA GLY A 493 7.83 -28.69 -1.69
C GLY A 493 9.36 -28.65 -1.67
N ASP A 494 9.97 -27.60 -1.13
CA ASP A 494 11.42 -27.47 -1.00
C ASP A 494 11.90 -28.16 0.30
N PRO A 495 12.73 -29.22 0.23
CA PRO A 495 13.24 -29.89 1.42
C PRO A 495 14.10 -28.97 2.31
N ALA A 496 14.76 -27.95 1.75
CA ALA A 496 15.53 -27.00 2.53
C ALA A 496 14.62 -26.06 3.34
N ALA A 497 13.42 -25.74 2.84
CA ALA A 497 12.42 -24.99 3.59
C ALA A 497 11.95 -25.76 4.83
N ALA A 498 11.67 -27.06 4.68
CA ALA A 498 11.30 -27.90 5.82
C ALA A 498 12.43 -27.97 6.86
N ARG A 499 13.70 -28.14 6.41
CA ARG A 499 14.86 -28.11 7.33
C ARG A 499 15.02 -26.77 8.04
N TYR A 500 14.81 -25.66 7.32
CA TYR A 500 14.81 -24.33 7.90
C TYR A 500 13.76 -24.22 9.02
N VAL A 501 12.50 -24.57 8.77
CA VAL A 501 11.45 -24.48 9.81
C VAL A 501 11.75 -25.41 10.99
N ILE A 502 12.26 -26.63 10.75
CA ILE A 502 12.70 -27.52 11.84
C ILE A 502 13.77 -26.85 12.71
N SER A 503 14.70 -26.09 12.11
CA SER A 503 15.76 -25.38 12.86
C SER A 503 15.25 -24.23 13.74
N GLN A 504 14.02 -23.77 13.52
CA GLN A 504 13.38 -22.72 14.34
C GLN A 504 12.63 -23.30 15.56
N ILE A 505 12.47 -24.62 15.62
CA ILE A 505 11.68 -25.30 16.65
C ILE A 505 12.62 -25.91 17.68
N ASP A 506 12.42 -25.58 18.96
CA ASP A 506 13.26 -26.08 20.06
C ASP A 506 13.05 -27.60 20.26
N ASP A 507 14.10 -28.31 20.67
CA ASP A 507 14.04 -29.71 21.06
C ASP A 507 13.04 -29.94 22.21
N GLU A 508 12.83 -28.95 23.09
CA GLU A 508 11.80 -29.04 24.11
C GLU A 508 10.39 -29.07 23.50
N GLU A 509 10.08 -28.27 22.47
CA GLU A 509 8.78 -28.32 21.79
C GLU A 509 8.52 -29.69 21.12
N TRP A 510 9.56 -30.30 20.55
CA TRP A 510 9.48 -31.68 20.03
C TRP A 510 9.17 -32.69 21.13
N LYS A 511 9.79 -32.52 22.30
CA LYS A 511 9.56 -33.36 23.48
C LYS A 511 8.15 -33.15 24.04
N GLN A 512 7.69 -31.91 24.13
CA GLN A 512 6.33 -31.55 24.50
C GLN A 512 5.29 -32.23 23.59
N LEU A 513 5.48 -32.20 22.27
CA LEU A 513 4.62 -32.91 21.33
C LEU A 513 4.59 -34.41 21.62
N SER A 514 5.76 -35.00 21.88
CA SER A 514 5.87 -36.44 22.16
C SER A 514 5.16 -36.87 23.45
N GLU A 515 5.25 -36.05 24.50
CA GLU A 515 4.59 -36.30 25.80
C GLU A 515 3.09 -36.01 25.74
N GLY A 516 2.70 -34.90 25.10
CA GLY A 516 1.28 -34.57 24.88
C GLY A 516 0.56 -35.66 24.07
N LEU A 517 1.23 -36.22 23.05
CA LEU A 517 0.67 -37.31 22.23
C LEU A 517 0.38 -38.61 23.00
N LYS A 518 1.00 -38.83 24.17
CA LYS A 518 0.71 -39.99 25.02
C LYS A 518 -0.65 -39.83 25.72
N GLN A 519 -1.12 -38.60 25.90
CA GLN A 519 -2.38 -38.28 26.57
C GLN A 519 -3.58 -38.29 25.62
N VAL A 520 -3.35 -38.22 24.31
CA VAL A 520 -4.42 -38.23 23.31
C VAL A 520 -5.07 -39.62 23.22
N PRO A 521 -6.41 -39.74 23.35
CA PRO A 521 -7.12 -41.02 23.30
C PRO A 521 -6.85 -41.83 22.03
N ARG A 522 -6.72 -43.16 22.18
CA ARG A 522 -6.55 -44.10 21.07
C ARG A 522 -7.87 -44.80 20.74
N PRO A 523 -8.21 -45.02 19.45
CA PRO A 523 -7.47 -44.62 18.25
C PRO A 523 -7.47 -43.10 18.04
N LEU A 524 -6.37 -42.57 17.51
CA LEU A 524 -6.25 -41.14 17.23
C LEU A 524 -7.29 -40.72 16.20
N LYS A 525 -7.98 -39.62 16.47
CA LYS A 525 -8.96 -39.00 15.57
C LYS A 525 -8.61 -37.54 15.35
N PRO A 526 -9.03 -36.94 14.23
CA PRO A 526 -8.90 -35.50 14.05
C PRO A 526 -9.63 -34.74 15.17
N GLY A 527 -8.97 -33.72 15.73
CA GLY A 527 -9.49 -32.93 16.85
C GLY A 527 -8.40 -32.16 17.59
N LEU A 528 -8.84 -31.25 18.45
CA LEU A 528 -8.01 -30.52 19.41
C LEU A 528 -8.14 -31.21 20.77
N TYR A 529 -7.02 -31.49 21.43
CA TYR A 529 -6.96 -32.20 22.70
C TYR A 529 -6.11 -31.41 23.68
N ASP A 530 -6.72 -30.91 24.77
CA ASP A 530 -5.96 -30.29 25.85
C ASP A 530 -5.11 -31.36 26.55
N VAL A 531 -3.86 -31.02 26.88
CA VAL A 531 -2.87 -31.90 27.50
C VAL A 531 -2.13 -31.16 28.61
N THR A 532 -1.55 -31.91 29.55
CA THR A 532 -0.77 -31.35 30.67
C THR A 532 0.63 -31.94 30.67
N LEU A 533 1.69 -31.14 30.73
CA LEU A 533 3.08 -31.61 30.68
C LEU A 533 3.79 -31.61 32.02
#